data_AF-A0A853C7Y3-F1
#
_entry.id   AF-A0A853C7Y3-F1
#
_cell.length_a   1.000
_cell.length_b   1.000
_cell.length_c   1.000
_cell.angle_alpha   90.00
_cell.angle_beta   90.00
_cell.angle_gamma   90.00
#
_symmetry.space_group_name_H-M   'P 1'
#
loop_
_entity.id
_entity.type
_entity.pdbx_description
1 polymer ?
#
loop_
_entity_poly.entity_id
_entity_poly.type
_entity_poly.pdbx_seq_one_letter_code
_entity_poly.pdbx_strand_id
1 'polypeptide(L)'
;MTWNETHRRWRALREIETWLGEAARGDRPVTLPWSEEYAELFGDRAGLLTLLRYRLKLARDAQLDPDLPEAVIEELRPRLLERTRGVLRVLDSMAAAEQGGDRVVA
;
A
#
# COMPACT_ATOMS: atom_id res chain seq x y z
N MET A 1 -17.45 14.59 1.99
CA MET A 1 -16.44 14.33 0.95
C MET A 1 -17.10 14.49 -0.41
N THR A 2 -16.56 15.31 -1.31
CA THR A 2 -17.11 15.47 -2.67
C THR A 2 -16.60 14.37 -3.61
N TRP A 3 -17.26 14.16 -4.75
CA TRP A 3 -16.79 13.22 -5.79
C TRP A 3 -15.36 13.53 -6.25
N ASN A 4 -15.05 14.82 -6.42
CA ASN A 4 -13.74 15.27 -6.87
C ASN A 4 -12.63 14.95 -5.84
N GLU A 5 -12.94 15.12 -4.55
CA GLU A 5 -12.02 14.80 -3.46
C GLU A 5 -11.82 13.29 -3.30
N THR A 6 -12.87 12.50 -3.53
CA THR A 6 -12.79 11.03 -3.57
C THR A 6 -11.86 10.58 -4.70
N HIS A 7 -12.03 11.16 -5.90
CA HIS A 7 -11.19 10.84 -7.05
C HIS A 7 -9.73 11.25 -6.83
N ARG A 8 -9.48 12.42 -6.22
CA ARG A 8 -8.13 12.89 -5.86
C ARG A 8 -7.44 11.95 -4.87
N ARG A 9 -8.14 11.54 -3.80
CA ARG A 9 -7.64 10.52 -2.85
C ARG A 9 -7.30 9.21 -3.55
N TRP A 10 -8.17 8.71 -4.43
CA TRP A 10 -7.94 7.47 -5.16
C TRP A 10 -6.75 7.56 -6.12
N ARG A 11 -6.57 8.69 -6.80
CA ARG A 11 -5.45 8.93 -7.71
C ARG A 11 -4.13 8.95 -6.95
N ALA A 12 -4.02 9.76 -5.89
CA ALA A 12 -2.83 9.84 -5.05
C ALA A 12 -2.45 8.46 -4.49
N LEU A 13 -3.44 7.67 -4.06
CA LEU A 13 -3.20 6.33 -3.54
C LEU A 13 -2.62 5.37 -4.61
N ARG A 14 -3.07 5.46 -5.87
CA ARG A 14 -2.50 4.67 -6.97
C ARG A 14 -1.08 5.11 -7.32
N GLU A 15 -0.82 6.42 -7.32
CA GLU A 15 0.50 6.98 -7.59
C GLU A 15 1.53 6.52 -6.54
N ILE A 16 1.14 6.53 -5.26
CA ILE A 16 1.94 5.99 -4.15
C ILE A 16 2.22 4.49 -4.34
N GLU A 17 1.20 3.69 -4.66
CA GLU A 17 1.37 2.25 -4.90
C GLU A 17 2.36 1.96 -6.04
N THR A 18 2.27 2.70 -7.16
CA THR A 18 3.19 2.56 -8.30
C THR A 18 4.61 2.94 -7.90
N TRP A 19 4.80 4.08 -7.24
CA TRP A 19 6.10 4.53 -6.78
C TRP A 19 6.75 3.50 -5.85
N LEU A 20 5.98 2.93 -4.92
CA LEU A 20 6.45 1.89 -4.01
C LEU A 20 6.87 0.63 -4.77
N GLY A 21 6.08 0.20 -5.75
CA GLY A 21 6.39 -0.94 -6.61
C GLY A 21 7.70 -0.76 -7.37
N GLU A 22 7.95 0.43 -7.94
CA GLU A 22 9.19 0.77 -8.63
C GLU A 22 10.39 0.80 -7.67
N ALA A 23 10.25 1.47 -6.52
CA ALA A 23 11.29 1.54 -5.49
C ALA A 23 11.68 0.14 -4.99
N ALA A 24 10.71 -0.79 -4.91
CA ALA A 24 10.93 -2.16 -4.49
C ALA A 24 11.61 -3.07 -5.54
N ARG A 25 11.85 -2.59 -6.75
CA ARG A 25 12.70 -3.31 -7.72
C ARG A 25 14.19 -3.15 -7.41
N GLY A 26 14.56 -2.10 -6.65
CA GLY A 26 15.92 -1.88 -6.18
C GLY A 26 16.24 -2.59 -4.86
N ASP A 27 17.52 -2.50 -4.47
CA ASP A 27 18.07 -3.04 -3.22
C ASP A 27 18.05 -2.02 -2.07
N ARG A 28 17.49 -0.82 -2.32
CA ARG A 28 17.38 0.24 -1.31
C ARG A 28 16.13 0.04 -0.45
N PRO A 29 16.19 0.44 0.83
CA PRO A 29 15.01 0.47 1.69
C PRO A 29 13.93 1.35 1.05
N VAL A 30 12.73 0.79 0.92
CA VAL A 30 11.56 1.51 0.41
C VAL A 30 10.98 2.31 1.57
N THR A 31 10.81 3.61 1.37
CA THR A 31 10.23 4.54 2.35
C THR A 31 8.91 5.09 1.83
N LEU A 32 7.98 5.42 2.72
CA LEU A 32 6.71 6.02 2.32
C LEU A 32 6.97 7.42 1.74
N PRO A 33 6.56 7.72 0.48
CA PRO A 33 6.77 9.04 -0.10
C PRO A 33 5.76 10.02 0.52
N TRP A 34 6.10 10.63 1.65
CA TRP A 34 5.21 11.52 2.40
C TRP A 34 5.40 12.99 1.97
N SER A 35 4.30 13.69 1.69
CA SER A 35 4.27 15.12 1.35
C SER A 35 3.16 15.85 2.11
N GLU A 36 3.18 17.17 2.10
CA GLU A 36 2.12 18.01 2.70
C GLU A 36 0.78 17.82 1.98
N GLU A 37 0.79 17.66 0.65
CA GLU A 37 -0.40 17.31 -0.13
C GLU A 37 -1.02 15.97 0.34
N TYR A 38 -0.19 14.99 0.70
CA TYR A 38 -0.68 13.73 1.27
C TYR A 38 -1.19 13.87 2.71
N ALA A 39 -0.68 14.83 3.48
CA ALA A 39 -1.24 15.15 4.79
C ALA A 39 -2.66 15.72 4.66
N GLU A 40 -2.92 16.60 3.69
CA GLU A 40 -4.28 17.10 3.42
C GLU A 40 -5.25 15.96 3.02
N LEU A 41 -4.75 14.99 2.23
CA LEU A 41 -5.56 13.89 1.72
C LEU A 41 -5.75 12.75 2.72
N PHE A 42 -4.75 12.44 3.54
CA PHE A 42 -4.77 11.23 4.37
C PHE A 42 -4.68 11.52 5.88
N GLY A 43 -4.59 12.79 6.25
CA GLY A 43 -4.43 13.26 7.64
C GLY A 43 -2.98 13.12 8.11
N ASP A 44 -2.53 11.87 8.24
CA ASP A 44 -1.19 11.54 8.70
C ASP A 44 -0.63 10.27 8.04
N ARG A 45 0.63 9.96 8.34
CA ARG A 45 1.30 8.77 7.81
C ARG A 45 0.59 7.48 8.22
N ALA A 46 0.05 7.41 9.42
CA ALA A 46 -0.66 6.24 9.93
C ALA A 46 -1.99 6.01 9.20
N GLY A 47 -2.69 7.09 8.84
CA GLY A 47 -3.90 7.08 8.01
C GLY A 47 -3.61 6.55 6.61
N LEU A 48 -2.55 7.03 5.96
CA LEU A 48 -2.12 6.50 4.68
C LEU A 48 -1.73 5.01 4.74
N LEU A 49 -1.00 4.59 5.77
CA LEU A 49 -0.64 3.19 5.97
C LEU A 49 -1.87 2.30 6.21
N THR A 50 -2.82 2.78 6.99
CA THR A 50 -4.10 2.09 7.23
C THR A 50 -4.86 1.87 5.94
N LEU A 51 -4.91 2.89 5.07
CA LEU A 51 -5.54 2.78 3.76
C LEU A 51 -4.81 1.83 2.81
N LEU A 52 -3.48 1.82 2.83
CA LEU A 52 -2.67 0.87 2.06
C LEU A 52 -2.90 -0.57 2.53
N ARG A 53 -2.94 -0.82 3.85
CA ARG A 53 -3.28 -2.13 4.43
C ARG A 53 -4.70 -2.56 4.04
N TYR A 54 -5.66 -1.65 4.11
CA TYR A 54 -7.04 -1.93 3.73
C TYR A 54 -7.16 -2.30 2.24
N ARG A 55 -6.46 -1.59 1.35
CA ARG A 55 -6.42 -1.95 -0.08
C ARG A 55 -5.76 -3.30 -0.34
N LEU A 56 -4.67 -3.60 0.35
CA LEU A 56 -4.02 -4.91 0.23
C LEU A 56 -4.98 -6.04 0.65
N LYS A 57 -5.73 -5.82 1.74
CA LYS A 57 -6.77 -6.76 2.18
C LYS A 57 -7.85 -6.92 1.11
N LEU A 58 -8.40 -5.83 0.57
CA LEU A 58 -9.41 -5.90 -0.50
C LEU A 58 -8.89 -6.63 -1.75
N ALA A 59 -7.63 -6.38 -2.14
CA ALA A 59 -7.01 -7.05 -3.28
C ALA A 59 -6.86 -8.56 -3.05
N ARG A 60 -6.48 -8.97 -1.84
CA ARG A 60 -6.42 -10.38 -1.44
C ARG A 60 -7.82 -11.00 -1.42
N ASP A 61 -8.79 -10.32 -0.83
CA ASP A 61 -10.14 -10.84 -0.69
C ASP A 61 -10.83 -10.96 -2.07
N ALA A 62 -10.53 -10.08 -3.04
CA ALA A 62 -10.96 -10.22 -4.42
C ALA A 62 -10.34 -11.43 -5.14
N GLN A 63 -9.14 -11.88 -4.76
CA GLN A 63 -8.56 -13.13 -5.29
C GLN A 63 -9.20 -14.38 -4.67
N LEU A 64 -9.90 -14.22 -3.55
CA LEU A 64 -10.63 -15.29 -2.86
C LEU A 64 -12.12 -15.27 -3.20
N ASP A 65 -12.55 -14.34 -4.06
CA ASP A 65 -13.92 -14.24 -4.53
C ASP A 65 -14.23 -15.46 -5.42
N PRO A 66 -15.09 -16.39 -4.96
CA PRO A 66 -15.38 -17.61 -5.69
C PRO A 66 -16.23 -17.37 -6.95
N ASP A 67 -16.82 -16.17 -7.09
CA ASP A 67 -17.67 -15.81 -8.22
C ASP A 67 -16.88 -15.17 -9.38
N LEU A 68 -15.58 -14.93 -9.18
CA LEU A 68 -14.69 -14.36 -10.19
C LEU A 68 -14.21 -15.44 -11.18
N PRO A 69 -14.31 -15.21 -12.51
CA PRO A 69 -13.79 -16.17 -13.49
C PRO A 69 -12.28 -16.38 -13.37
N GLU A 70 -11.81 -17.62 -13.47
CA GLU A 70 -10.38 -17.97 -13.33
C GLU A 70 -9.47 -17.16 -14.28
N ALA A 71 -9.90 -16.95 -15.53
CA ALA A 71 -9.14 -16.14 -16.50
C ALA A 71 -8.92 -14.69 -16.03
N VAL A 72 -9.88 -14.11 -15.29
CA VAL A 72 -9.76 -12.76 -14.72
C VAL A 72 -8.81 -12.78 -13.53
N ILE A 73 -8.85 -13.84 -12.71
CA ILE A 73 -7.93 -14.03 -11.59
C ILE A 73 -6.49 -14.15 -12.11
N GLU A 74 -6.25 -14.95 -13.15
CA GLU A 74 -4.94 -15.15 -13.76
C GLU A 74 -4.36 -13.85 -14.34
N GLU A 75 -5.18 -13.00 -14.97
CA GLU A 75 -4.72 -11.70 -15.48
C GLU A 75 -4.42 -10.69 -14.35
N LEU A 76 -5.25 -10.67 -13.31
CA LEU A 76 -5.11 -9.72 -12.20
C LEU A 76 -3.97 -10.08 -11.25
N ARG A 77 -3.73 -11.38 -11.01
CA ARG A 77 -2.73 -11.88 -10.06
C ARG A 77 -1.32 -11.30 -10.26
N PRO A 78 -0.68 -11.34 -11.45
CA PRO A 78 0.67 -10.81 -11.61
C PRO A 78 0.74 -9.29 -11.40
N ARG A 79 -0.24 -8.54 -11.92
CA ARG A 79 -0.32 -7.08 -11.74
C ARG A 79 -0.52 -6.70 -10.27
N LEU A 80 -1.32 -7.47 -9.53
CA LEU A 80 -1.53 -7.29 -8.10
C LEU A 80 -0.26 -7.59 -7.30
N LEU A 81 0.41 -8.72 -7.55
CA LEU A 81 1.65 -9.08 -6.86
C LEU A 81 2.77 -8.06 -7.11
N GLU A 82 2.93 -7.63 -8.36
CA GLU A 82 3.90 -6.63 -8.73
C GLU A 82 3.64 -5.29 -8.03
N ARG A 83 2.40 -4.81 -8.05
CA ARG A 83 2.00 -3.52 -7.47
C ARG A 83 2.06 -3.51 -5.94
N THR A 84 1.80 -4.65 -5.30
CA THR A 84 1.76 -4.77 -3.82
C THR A 84 3.12 -5.04 -3.20
N ARG A 85 4.13 -5.49 -3.99
CA ARG A 85 5.46 -5.83 -3.49
C ARG A 85 6.13 -4.70 -2.71
N GLY A 86 6.01 -3.46 -3.19
CA GLY A 86 6.58 -2.31 -2.50
C GLY A 86 5.82 -1.87 -1.25
N VAL A 87 4.49 -2.02 -1.27
CA VAL A 87 3.65 -1.81 -0.09
C VAL A 87 4.03 -2.79 1.00
N LEU A 88 4.17 -4.08 0.66
CA LEU A 88 4.60 -5.13 1.61
C LEU A 88 5.96 -4.81 2.25
N ARG A 89 6.96 -4.41 1.46
CA ARG A 89 8.28 -4.02 1.99
C ARG A 89 8.23 -2.85 2.97
N VAL A 90 7.37 -1.84 2.71
CA VAL A 90 7.18 -0.73 3.66
C VAL A 90 6.50 -1.21 4.94
N LEU A 91 5.49 -2.08 4.83
CA LEU A 91 4.83 -2.62 6.01
C LEU A 91 5.78 -3.48 6.85
N ASP A 92 6.61 -4.30 6.21
CA ASP A 92 7.63 -5.11 6.88
C ASP A 92 8.70 -4.25 7.54
N SER A 93 9.19 -3.20 6.87
CA SER A 93 10.20 -2.30 7.44
C SER A 93 9.66 -1.52 8.63
N MET A 94 8.39 -1.11 8.59
CA MET A 94 7.73 -0.44 9.71
C MET A 94 7.45 -1.40 10.86
N ALA A 95 6.98 -2.62 10.59
CA ALA A 95 6.80 -3.64 11.62
C ALA A 95 8.14 -4.00 12.31
N ALA A 96 9.23 -4.06 11.55
CA ALA A 96 10.57 -4.27 12.10
C ALA A 96 11.04 -3.07 12.95
N ALA A 97 10.75 -1.83 12.54
CA ALA A 97 11.05 -0.63 13.32
C ALA A 97 10.25 -0.56 14.63
N GLU A 98 8.96 -0.93 14.59
CA GLU A 98 8.09 -1.02 15.77
C GLU A 98 8.59 -2.09 16.76
N GLN A 99 9.06 -3.25 16.27
CA GLN A 99 9.60 -4.34 17.09
C GLN A 99 11.03 -4.08 17.61
N GLY A 100 11.84 -3.30 16.89
CA GLY A 100 13.20 -2.92 17.29
C GLY A 100 13.24 -1.85 18.38
N GLY A 101 12.20 -1.01 18.48
CA GLY A 101 12.05 -0.04 19.55
C GLY A 101 11.69 -0.64 20.92
N ASP A 102 11.13 -1.85 20.94
CA ASP A 102 10.65 -2.52 22.15
C ASP A 102 11.75 -3.33 22.89
N ARG A 103 12.96 -3.42 22.32
CA ARG A 103 14.08 -4.20 22.88
C ARG A 103 15.14 -3.39 23.64
N VAL A 104 14.88 -2.13 23.97
CA VAL A 104 15.82 -1.29 24.74
C VAL A 104 15.18 -0.75 26.02
N VAL A 105 14.59 -1.60 26.85
CA VAL A 105 14.50 -1.40 28.32
C VAL A 105 14.35 -2.76 29.02
N ALA A 106 15.44 -3.32 29.51
CA ALA A 106 15.50 -4.17 30.72
C ALA A 106 16.97 -4.37 31.13
#